data_AF-A0A0C1JT51-F1
#
_entry.id   AF-A0A0C1JT51-F1
#
_cell.length_a   1.000
_cell.length_b   1.000
_cell.length_c   1.000
_cell.angle_alpha   90.00
_cell.angle_beta   90.00
_cell.angle_gamma   90.00
#
_symmetry.space_group_name_H-M   'P 1'
#
loop_
_entity.id
_entity.type
_entity.pdbx_description
1 polymer ?
#
loop_
_entity_poly.entity_id
_entity_poly.type
_entity_poly.pdbx_seq_one_letter_code
_entity_poly.pdbx_strand_id
1 'polypeptide(L)'
;MPMPDLKDGVNLKIFIGCLITSELRMHLNQSLLWKQNKIAPELNSALREIHFQDKDYIGIYPTTDKISLMALKEIEKEILQLLTTYCPLLPTEKIKILIFSQVFIS
;
A
#
# COMPACT_ATOMS: atom_id res chain seq x y z
N MET A 1 -0.96 25.24 -5.31
CA MET A 1 -2.42 25.51 -5.43
C MET A 1 -3.14 24.33 -4.83
N PRO A 2 -3.99 24.49 -3.81
CA PRO A 2 -4.88 23.43 -3.40
C PRO A 2 -5.96 23.28 -4.49
N MET A 3 -6.18 22.06 -5.00
CA MET A 3 -7.35 21.79 -5.82
C MET A 3 -8.59 21.80 -4.92
N PRO A 4 -9.71 22.42 -5.34
CA PRO A 4 -10.95 22.34 -4.59
C PRO A 4 -11.41 20.87 -4.50
N ASP A 5 -11.95 20.48 -3.34
CA ASP A 5 -12.64 19.21 -3.16
C ASP A 5 -13.78 19.12 -4.18
N LEU A 6 -13.57 18.34 -5.24
CA LEU A 6 -14.61 17.98 -6.18
C LEU A 6 -15.61 17.11 -5.43
N LYS A 7 -16.70 17.72 -4.96
CA LYS A 7 -17.82 17.01 -4.31
C LYS A 7 -18.60 16.11 -5.27
N ASP A 8 -18.35 16.21 -6.58
CA ASP A 8 -18.93 15.39 -7.65
C ASP A 8 -17.86 15.13 -8.72
N GLY A 9 -16.92 14.23 -8.44
CA GLY A 9 -15.70 14.11 -9.26
C GLY A 9 -15.09 12.73 -9.31
N VAL A 10 -14.32 12.51 -10.37
CA VAL A 10 -13.50 11.32 -10.53
C VAL A 10 -12.10 11.63 -10.06
N ASN A 11 -11.67 11.01 -8.96
CA ASN A 11 -10.31 11.11 -8.44
C ASN A 11 -9.52 9.86 -8.80
N LEU A 12 -8.39 10.03 -9.48
CA LEU A 12 -7.46 8.97 -9.84
C LEU A 12 -6.29 8.98 -8.85
N LYS A 13 -6.08 7.88 -8.14
CA LYS A 13 -4.90 7.70 -7.26
C LYS A 13 -4.06 6.54 -7.74
N ILE A 14 -2.73 6.71 -7.71
CA ILE A 14 -1.79 5.62 -7.97
C ILE A 14 -1.63 4.82 -6.69
N PHE A 15 -1.79 3.50 -6.77
CA PHE A 15 -1.45 2.57 -5.71
C PHE A 15 -0.18 1.83 -6.07
N ILE A 16 0.70 1.66 -5.08
CA ILE A 16 1.95 0.90 -5.20
C ILE A 16 1.96 -0.13 -4.08
N GLY A 17 2.03 -1.42 -4.40
CA GLY A 17 1.92 -2.47 -3.40
C GLY A 17 2.07 -3.87 -3.96
N CYS A 18 1.74 -4.89 -3.18
CA CYS A 18 1.77 -6.29 -3.62
C CYS A 18 0.45 -7.00 -3.35
N LEU A 19 0.25 -8.10 -4.06
CA LEU A 19 -0.91 -8.98 -3.86
C LEU A 19 -0.80 -9.66 -2.50
N ILE A 20 -1.90 -9.71 -1.76
CA ILE A 20 -1.97 -10.48 -0.53
C ILE A 20 -2.30 -11.94 -0.86
N THR A 21 -1.24 -12.74 -1.00
CA THR A 21 -1.36 -14.19 -1.14
C THR A 21 -1.82 -14.84 0.17
N SER A 22 -2.26 -16.10 0.13
CA SER A 22 -2.64 -16.84 1.34
C SER A 22 -1.51 -16.94 2.37
N GLU A 23 -0.26 -17.07 1.92
CA GLU A 23 0.93 -17.09 2.77
C GLU A 23 1.13 -15.72 3.44
N LEU A 24 1.14 -14.63 2.66
CA LEU A 24 1.28 -13.28 3.21
C LEU A 24 0.12 -12.95 4.16
N ARG A 25 -1.11 -13.37 3.84
CA ARG A 25 -2.29 -13.25 4.72
C ARG A 25 -2.04 -13.93 6.06
N MET A 26 -1.53 -15.16 6.05
CA MET A 26 -1.23 -15.91 7.26
C MET A 26 -0.22 -15.17 8.14
N HIS A 27 0.89 -14.67 7.56
CA HIS A 27 1.90 -13.93 8.30
C HIS A 27 1.37 -12.58 8.85
N LEU A 28 0.62 -11.83 8.04
CA LEU A 28 -0.02 -10.58 8.49
C LEU A 28 -0.97 -10.84 9.66
N ASN A 29 -1.73 -11.95 9.63
CA ASN A 29 -2.64 -12.33 10.72
C ASN A 29 -1.90 -12.78 11.99
N GLN A 30 -0.62 -13.12 11.92
CA GLN A 30 0.22 -13.43 13.08
C GLN A 30 0.93 -12.19 13.64
N SER A 31 1.13 -11.16 12.81
CA SER A 31 1.83 -9.94 13.19
C SER A 31 1.00 -9.05 14.13
N LEU A 32 1.46 -8.89 15.37
CA LEU A 32 0.86 -7.97 16.34
C LEU A 32 1.01 -6.50 15.89
N LEU A 33 2.17 -6.15 15.34
CA LEU A 33 2.46 -4.80 14.84
C LEU A 33 1.51 -4.42 13.70
N TRP A 34 1.28 -5.33 12.75
CA TRP A 34 0.32 -5.08 11.68
C TRP A 34 -1.11 -4.90 12.21
N LYS A 35 -1.54 -5.74 13.16
CA LYS A 35 -2.86 -5.60 13.78
C LYS A 35 -3.03 -4.25 14.47
N GLN A 36 -2.01 -3.77 15.17
CA GLN A 36 -2.02 -2.45 15.80
C GLN A 36 -2.13 -1.34 14.75
N ASN A 37 -1.35 -1.45 13.66
CA ASN A 37 -1.41 -0.48 12.55
C ASN A 37 -2.80 -0.40 11.90
N LYS A 38 -3.55 -1.50 11.82
CA LYS A 38 -4.94 -1.48 11.30
C LYS A 38 -5.91 -0.71 12.21
N ILE A 39 -5.63 -0.58 13.50
CA ILE A 39 -6.51 0.08 14.47
C ILE A 39 -6.21 1.57 14.57
N ALA A 40 -4.92 1.92 14.63
CA ALA A 40 -4.46 3.30 14.74
C ALA A 40 -3.33 3.54 13.73
N PRO A 41 -3.65 3.87 12.47
CA PRO A 41 -2.63 4.20 11.48
C PRO A 41 -2.03 5.55 11.86
N GLU A 42 -0.85 5.55 12.49
CA GLU A 42 -0.14 6.78 12.80
C GLU A 42 0.20 7.57 11.52
N LEU A 43 0.32 8.88 11.67
CA LEU A 43 -0.05 9.90 10.69
C LEU A 43 0.76 9.96 9.38
N ASN A 44 1.66 9.03 9.05
CA ASN A 44 2.45 9.17 7.80
C ASN A 44 2.93 7.94 7.03
N SER A 45 2.95 6.70 7.54
CA SER A 45 3.39 5.58 6.68
C SER A 45 3.29 4.26 7.42
N ALA A 46 2.59 3.29 6.83
CA ALA A 46 2.69 1.92 7.32
C ALA A 46 2.17 0.83 6.38
N LEU A 47 1.76 1.12 5.15
CA LEU A 47 0.94 0.22 4.30
C LEU A 47 -0.55 0.22 4.68
N ARG A 48 -1.36 0.06 3.64
CA ARG A 48 -2.82 -0.07 3.68
C ARG A 48 -3.20 -1.33 2.93
N GLU A 49 -4.19 -2.02 3.47
CA GLU A 49 -4.87 -3.10 2.78
C GLU A 49 -6.02 -2.52 1.94
N ILE A 50 -6.11 -2.92 0.68
CA ILE A 50 -7.17 -2.49 -0.25
C ILE A 50 -7.71 -3.68 -1.03
N HIS A 51 -8.93 -3.54 -1.54
CA HIS A 51 -9.55 -4.49 -2.45
C HIS A 51 -9.62 -3.89 -3.87
N PHE A 52 -9.20 -4.63 -4.88
CA PHE A 52 -9.20 -4.20 -6.28
C PHE A 52 -9.34 -5.39 -7.22
N GLN A 53 -10.27 -5.34 -8.17
CA GLN A 53 -10.48 -6.40 -9.17
C GLN A 53 -10.53 -7.81 -8.55
N ASP A 54 -11.39 -7.98 -7.53
CA ASP A 54 -11.62 -9.23 -6.79
C ASP A 54 -10.38 -9.79 -6.04
N LYS A 55 -9.40 -8.93 -5.76
CA LYS A 55 -8.16 -9.30 -5.07
C LYS A 55 -7.79 -8.30 -3.98
N ASP A 56 -7.14 -8.80 -2.93
CA ASP A 56 -6.63 -7.97 -1.85
C ASP A 56 -5.17 -7.61 -2.07
N TYR A 57 -4.82 -6.35 -1.81
CA TYR A 57 -3.47 -5.82 -1.96
C TYR A 57 -3.04 -5.09 -0.70
N ILE A 58 -1.73 -5.05 -0.44
CA ILE A 58 -1.13 -4.26 0.63
C ILE A 58 -0.07 -3.31 0.06
N GLY A 59 -0.12 -2.04 0.43
CA GLY A 59 0.71 -1.02 -0.22
C GLY A 59 0.40 0.41 0.21
N ILE A 60 0.85 1.38 -0.57
CA ILE A 60 0.81 2.80 -0.23
C ILE A 60 0.13 3.59 -1.35
N TYR A 61 -0.62 4.62 -0.96
CA TYR A 61 -1.00 5.72 -1.84
C TYR A 61 0.01 6.85 -1.65
N PRO A 62 0.85 7.13 -2.64
CA PRO A 62 1.79 8.24 -2.57
C PRO A 62 1.01 9.56 -2.40
N THR A 63 1.59 10.49 -1.65
CA THR A 63 0.96 11.79 -1.37
C THR A 63 1.09 12.77 -2.54
N THR A 64 1.92 12.46 -3.53
CA THR A 64 2.20 13.33 -4.68
C THR A 64 1.58 12.76 -5.96
N ASP A 65 0.93 13.62 -6.73
CA ASP A 65 0.32 13.26 -8.03
C ASP A 65 1.36 12.97 -9.13
N LYS A 66 2.62 13.34 -8.88
CA LYS A 66 3.76 13.08 -9.75
C LYS A 66 4.82 12.32 -8.97
N ILE A 67 5.28 11.21 -9.54
CA ILE A 67 6.31 10.35 -8.96
C ILE A 67 7.39 10.12 -10.02
N SER A 68 8.65 10.35 -9.63
CA SER A 68 9.79 9.99 -10.46
C SER A 68 10.05 8.48 -10.38
N LEU A 69 10.68 7.91 -11.41
CA LEU A 69 11.11 6.51 -11.38
C LEU A 69 12.06 6.20 -10.21
N MET A 70 12.85 7.17 -9.77
CA MET A 70 13.71 7.01 -8.59
C MET A 70 12.88 6.95 -7.31
N ALA A 71 11.92 7.86 -7.13
CA ALA A 71 11.03 7.84 -5.97
C ALA A 71 10.20 6.56 -5.91
N LEU A 72 9.77 6.05 -7.07
CA LEU A 72 9.07 4.76 -7.16
C LEU A 72 9.90 3.61 -6.61
N LYS A 73 11.19 3.53 -6.96
CA LYS A 73 12.11 2.50 -6.42
C LYS A 73 12.32 2.64 -4.92
N GLU A 74 12.35 3.85 -4.39
CA GLU A 74 12.45 4.07 -2.94
C GLU A 74 11.17 3.62 -2.22
N ILE A 75 9.99 3.91 -2.79
CA ILE A 75 8.71 3.41 -2.26
C ILE A 75 8.65 1.88 -2.31
N GLU A 76 9.13 1.25 -3.37
CA GLU A 76 9.22 -0.22 -3.45
C GLU A 76 10.05 -0.80 -2.30
N LYS A 77 11.24 -0.22 -2.05
CA LYS A 77 12.10 -0.63 -0.94
C LYS A 77 11.43 -0.41 0.42
N GLU A 78 10.79 0.74 0.61
CA GLU A 78 10.06 1.08 1.84
C GLU A 78 8.95 0.05 2.13
N ILE A 79 8.16 -0.30 1.12
CA ILE A 79 7.10 -1.31 1.23
C ILE A 79 7.70 -2.66 1.66
N LEU A 80 8.79 -3.10 1.02
CA LEU A 80 9.44 -4.37 1.36
C LEU A 80 10.05 -4.36 2.76
N GLN A 81 10.61 -3.22 3.19
CA GLN A 81 11.15 -3.05 4.54
C GLN A 81 10.06 -3.10 5.61
N LEU A 82 8.92 -2.44 5.37
CA LEU A 82 7.75 -2.49 6.24
C LEU A 82 7.18 -3.90 6.32
N LEU A 83 7.03 -4.59 5.18
CA LEU A 83 6.58 -5.98 5.14
C LEU A 83 7.52 -6.90 5.91
N THR A 84 8.84 -6.70 5.81
CA THR A 84 9.83 -7.49 6.57
C THR A 84 9.71 -7.21 8.08
N THR A 85 9.43 -5.96 8.46
CA THR A 85 9.22 -5.58 9.87
C THR A 85 7.96 -6.22 10.44
N TYR A 86 6.86 -6.26 9.66
CA TYR A 86 5.63 -6.91 10.10
C TYR A 86 5.72 -8.45 10.04
N CYS A 87 6.44 -9.00 9.06
CA CYS A 87 6.48 -10.42 8.74
C CYS A 87 7.95 -10.90 8.56
N PRO A 88 8.75 -11.00 9.63
CA PRO A 88 10.20 -11.25 9.53
C PRO A 88 10.57 -12.63 8.97
N LEU A 89 9.65 -13.59 9.02
CA LEU A 89 9.84 -14.96 8.51
C LEU A 89 9.44 -15.11 7.04
N LEU A 90 8.81 -14.09 6.44
CA LEU A 90 8.37 -14.14 5.07
C LEU A 90 9.54 -13.76 4.15
N PRO A 91 9.89 -14.57 3.12
CA PRO A 91 10.92 -14.21 2.16
C PRO A 91 10.42 -13.09 1.23
N THR A 92 10.64 -11.84 1.62
CA THR A 92 10.17 -10.65 0.92
C THR A 92 10.81 -10.44 -0.45
N GLU A 93 11.94 -11.08 -0.73
CA GLU A 93 12.65 -11.07 -2.03
C GLU A 93 11.79 -11.61 -3.19
N LYS A 94 10.80 -12.46 -2.90
CA LYS A 94 9.89 -13.04 -3.91
C LYS A 94 8.64 -12.19 -4.15
N ILE A 95 8.45 -11.12 -3.36
CA ILE A 95 7.25 -10.28 -3.44
C ILE A 95 7.39 -9.36 -4.66
N LYS A 96 6.48 -9.53 -5.61
CA LYS A 96 6.37 -8.64 -6.76
C LYS A 96 5.57 -7.39 -6.38
N ILE A 97 6.22 -6.23 -6.47
CA ILE A 97 5.51 -4.95 -6.38
C ILE A 97 4.78 -4.67 -7.71
N LEU A 98 3.59 -4.11 -7.59
CA LEU A 98 2.64 -3.78 -8.64
C LEU A 98 2.24 -2.32 -8.48
N ILE A 99 2.01 -1.65 -9.60
CA ILE A 99 1.57 -0.26 -9.67
C ILE A 99 0.33 -0.21 -10.55
N PHE A 100 -0.74 0.39 -10.05
CA PHE A 100 -1.96 0.59 -10.82
C PHE A 100 -2.70 1.84 -10.34
N SER A 101 -3.54 2.39 -11.21
CA SER A 101 -4.46 3.47 -10.85
C SER A 101 -5.75 2.91 -10.26
N GLN A 102 -6.25 3.57 -9.23
CA GLN A 102 -7.60 3.37 -8.70
C GLN A 102 -8.44 4.61 -8.94
N VAL A 103 -9.67 4.37 -9.41
CA VAL A 103 -10.67 5.39 -9.66
C VAL A 103 -11.58 5.47 -8.44
N PHE A 104 -11.66 6.65 -7.83
CA PHE A 104 -12.60 6.97 -6.76
C PHE A 104 -13.65 7.92 -7.33
N ILE A 105 -14.91 7.57 -7.17
CA ILE A 105 -16.06 8.39 -7.58
C ILE A 105 -16.72 8.86 -6.29
N SER A 106 -16.86 10.17 -6.13
CA SER A 106 -17.50 10.84 -5.00
C SER A 106 -18.65 11.68 -5.49
#